data_AF-D8QLE6-F1
#
_entry.id   AF-D8QLE6-F1
#
_cell.length_a   1.000
_cell.length_b   1.000
_cell.length_c   1.000
_cell.angle_alpha   90.00
_cell.angle_beta   90.00
_cell.angle_gamma   90.00
#
_symmetry.space_group_name_H-M   'P 1'
#
loop_
_entity.id
_entity.type
_entity.pdbx_description
1 polymer ?
#
loop_
_entity_poly.entity_id
_entity_poly.type
_entity_poly.pdbx_seq_one_letter_code
_entity_poly.pdbx_strand_id
1 'polypeptide(L)'
;MPRGVRVDVAERLSANSKSASRAAHDHPLYDPSTDPERREGIQGRKMLFCEYMSMTYSPEDLIQVCDNCLQYSARCCQHDHTGKACHHFRLIFTDGACAGNGKGGAAAGIGVVLGKIGRGIDSFAYAVTEKMDPGQRRTSQRAELVAALAGVRRSMHADVHDYDDYNDSVPKERIIATDSEYVVRGITEWLPQWKRNGWRTSLGATPANLDLFLQLEREMEDLEVENNVKFGFWHVPRHLNQEADKLAKIGAAAAQKKASAAAN
;
A
#
# COMPACT_ATOMS: atom_id res chain seq x y z
N MET A 1 0.19 -13.20 -27.30
CA MET A 1 0.51 -12.80 -25.90
C MET A 1 1.66 -13.67 -25.43
N PRO A 2 2.85 -13.15 -25.05
CA PRO A 2 3.94 -14.03 -24.64
C PRO A 2 3.77 -14.46 -23.18
N ARG A 3 3.95 -15.77 -22.96
CA ARG A 3 3.75 -16.48 -21.68
C ARG A 3 4.95 -16.23 -20.76
N GLY A 4 4.68 -15.87 -19.50
CA GLY A 4 5.72 -15.70 -18.48
C GLY A 4 6.34 -17.04 -18.07
N VAL A 5 7.66 -17.03 -17.88
CA VAL A 5 8.46 -18.17 -17.45
C VAL A 5 8.25 -18.41 -15.94
N ARG A 6 7.79 -19.60 -15.56
CA ARG A 6 7.73 -20.07 -14.17
C ARG A 6 9.11 -20.57 -13.75
N VAL A 7 9.57 -20.19 -12.57
CA VAL A 7 10.77 -20.72 -11.93
C VAL A 7 10.34 -21.48 -10.69
N ASP A 8 10.54 -22.80 -10.69
CA ASP A 8 10.29 -23.66 -9.52
C ASP A 8 11.46 -23.53 -8.54
N VAL A 9 11.17 -23.17 -7.30
CA VAL A 9 12.10 -23.31 -6.18
C VAL A 9 11.34 -23.93 -5.03
N ALA A 10 11.46 -25.24 -4.90
CA ALA A 10 10.93 -26.00 -3.78
C ALA A 10 11.94 -26.06 -2.63
N GLU A 11 11.38 -25.99 -1.42
CA GLU A 11 11.86 -26.57 -0.17
C GLU A 11 12.99 -25.88 0.61
N ARG A 12 12.62 -25.16 1.67
CA ARG A 12 12.71 -25.59 3.08
C ARG A 12 12.51 -24.35 3.95
N LEU A 13 11.71 -24.47 5.00
CA LEU A 13 12.03 -24.10 6.39
C LEU A 13 10.79 -24.29 7.25
N SER A 14 10.79 -25.40 7.98
CA SER A 14 9.94 -25.65 9.13
C SER A 14 10.53 -24.96 10.36
N ALA A 15 9.62 -24.66 11.30
CA ALA A 15 9.83 -24.38 12.71
C ALA A 15 10.47 -23.03 13.10
N ASN A 16 9.62 -22.09 13.53
CA ASN A 16 9.80 -21.48 14.86
C ASN A 16 8.46 -20.92 15.39
N SER A 17 7.60 -21.79 15.92
CA SER A 17 6.47 -21.39 16.75
C SER A 17 6.96 -21.26 18.20
N LYS A 18 7.46 -20.08 18.57
CA LYS A 18 7.59 -19.72 19.99
C LYS A 18 6.32 -18.98 20.40
N SER A 19 5.55 -19.70 21.21
CA SER A 19 4.40 -19.25 21.96
C SER A 19 4.64 -17.92 22.68
N ALA A 20 3.97 -16.87 22.24
CA ALA A 20 3.65 -15.73 23.08
C ALA A 20 2.34 -16.03 23.82
N SER A 21 2.41 -16.81 24.89
CA SER A 21 1.33 -16.89 25.87
C SER A 21 1.77 -16.15 27.14
N ARG A 22 1.00 -15.08 27.45
CA ARG A 22 0.87 -14.32 28.72
C ARG A 22 0.94 -12.80 28.48
N ALA A 23 -0.22 -12.21 28.14
CA ALA A 23 -0.67 -10.87 28.55
C ALA A 23 -2.03 -10.45 27.92
N ALA A 24 -2.92 -11.38 27.55
CA ALA A 24 -4.16 -11.03 26.83
C ALA A 24 -5.35 -10.60 27.72
N HIS A 25 -5.14 -10.21 28.99
CA HIS A 25 -6.24 -10.02 29.94
C HIS A 25 -6.34 -8.66 30.64
N ASP A 26 -5.69 -7.61 30.14
CA ASP A 26 -5.95 -6.26 30.62
C ASP A 26 -5.76 -5.21 29.52
N HIS A 27 -6.49 -5.37 28.42
CA HIS A 27 -6.86 -4.19 27.64
C HIS A 27 -8.00 -3.53 28.43
N PRO A 28 -7.81 -2.37 29.09
CA PRO A 28 -8.95 -1.67 29.67
C PRO A 28 -9.94 -1.49 28.52
N LEU A 29 -11.13 -2.07 28.66
CA LEU A 29 -12.14 -2.18 27.62
C LEU A 29 -12.21 -0.87 26.84
N TYR A 30 -11.56 -0.82 25.68
CA TYR A 30 -11.72 0.33 24.80
C TYR A 30 -13.14 0.23 24.29
N ASP A 31 -14.00 1.07 24.84
CA ASP A 31 -15.38 1.21 24.41
C ASP A 31 -15.40 2.20 23.25
N PRO A 32 -15.57 1.73 22.00
CA PRO A 32 -15.58 2.60 20.81
C PRO A 32 -16.75 3.60 20.81
N SER A 33 -17.72 3.45 21.73
CA SER A 33 -18.85 4.37 21.91
C SER A 33 -18.50 5.61 22.76
N THR A 34 -17.40 5.58 23.52
CA THR A 34 -17.03 6.63 24.48
C THR A 34 -15.96 7.61 23.99
N ASP A 35 -15.18 7.26 22.96
CA ASP A 35 -14.20 8.15 22.34
C ASP A 35 -14.17 7.97 20.80
N PRO A 36 -15.04 8.68 20.06
CA PRO A 36 -15.13 8.58 18.60
C PRO A 36 -13.93 9.22 17.86
N GLU A 37 -13.14 10.09 18.51
CA GLU A 37 -11.99 10.76 17.87
C GLU A 37 -10.71 9.90 17.93
N ARG A 38 -10.62 8.96 18.88
CA ARG A 38 -9.50 8.01 19.03
C ARG A 38 -9.69 6.66 18.32
N ARG A 39 -10.60 6.60 17.34
CA ARG A 39 -10.88 5.35 16.61
C ARG A 39 -9.70 4.95 15.71
N GLU A 40 -9.26 3.70 15.90
CA GLU A 40 -8.41 2.97 14.96
C GLU A 40 -9.04 2.97 13.56
N GLY A 41 -8.23 3.16 12.52
CA GLY A 41 -8.64 3.16 11.12
C GLY A 41 -8.27 4.45 10.39
N ILE A 42 -8.96 4.71 9.27
CA ILE A 42 -8.60 5.81 8.37
C ILE A 42 -9.18 7.15 8.84
N GLN A 43 -8.33 8.15 9.07
CA GLN A 43 -8.72 9.54 9.31
C GLN A 43 -7.98 10.47 8.36
N GLY A 44 -8.70 11.26 7.56
CA GLY A 44 -8.07 12.17 6.59
C GLY A 44 -7.10 11.47 5.63
N ARG A 45 -7.48 10.28 5.13
CA ARG A 45 -6.63 9.36 4.33
C ARG A 45 -5.43 8.76 5.08
N LYS A 46 -5.20 9.05 6.36
CA LYS A 46 -4.10 8.48 7.15
C LYS A 46 -4.59 7.28 7.96
N MET A 47 -3.86 6.17 7.90
CA MET A 47 -4.07 5.04 8.81
C MET A 47 -3.59 5.43 10.21
N LEU A 48 -4.47 5.30 11.20
CA LEU A 48 -4.16 5.52 12.61
C LEU A 48 -4.44 4.24 13.39
N PHE A 49 -3.46 3.81 14.17
CA PHE A 49 -3.65 2.76 15.17
C PHE A 49 -4.13 3.39 16.47
N CYS A 50 -4.90 2.65 17.28
CA CYS A 50 -5.24 3.15 18.61
C CYS A 50 -3.98 3.27 19.48
N GLU A 51 -4.09 4.02 20.59
CA GLU A 51 -2.96 4.28 21.49
C GLU A 51 -2.34 2.99 22.02
N TYR A 52 -3.17 2.02 22.45
CA TYR A 52 -2.68 0.73 22.94
C TYR A 52 -1.84 0.00 21.90
N MET A 53 -2.33 -0.13 20.67
CA MET A 53 -1.61 -0.81 19.58
C MET A 53 -0.29 -0.10 19.28
N SER A 54 -0.32 1.24 19.22
CA SER A 54 0.85 2.08 18.91
C SER A 54 1.93 2.03 20.00
N MET A 55 1.54 1.83 21.25
CA MET A 55 2.48 1.74 22.39
C MET A 55 2.99 0.33 22.64
N THR A 56 2.20 -0.69 22.26
CA THR A 56 2.50 -2.10 22.56
C THR A 56 3.32 -2.76 21.46
N TYR A 57 3.07 -2.40 20.21
CA TYR A 57 3.62 -3.09 19.05
C TYR A 57 4.54 -2.18 18.25
N SER A 58 5.65 -2.75 17.76
CA SER A 58 6.45 -2.06 16.75
C SER A 58 5.71 -2.05 15.39
N PRO A 59 6.12 -1.22 14.43
CA PRO A 59 5.55 -1.24 13.08
C PRO A 59 5.60 -2.63 12.40
N GLU A 60 6.64 -3.42 12.68
CA GLU A 60 6.77 -4.81 12.24
C GLU A 60 5.65 -5.67 12.81
N ASP A 61 5.44 -5.57 14.12
CA ASP A 61 4.46 -6.40 14.84
C ASP A 61 3.03 -6.07 14.40
N LEU A 62 2.77 -4.83 13.97
CA LEU A 62 1.48 -4.40 13.45
C LEU A 62 1.15 -5.02 12.07
N ILE A 63 2.12 -5.57 11.35
CA ILE A 63 1.91 -6.23 10.06
C ILE A 63 1.67 -7.72 10.31
N GLN A 64 0.50 -8.20 9.91
CA GLN A 64 0.12 -9.60 9.96
C GLN A 64 0.05 -10.21 8.57
N VAL A 65 0.17 -11.53 8.51
CA VAL A 65 -0.17 -12.33 7.34
C VAL A 65 -1.23 -13.33 7.75
N CYS A 66 -2.32 -13.39 7.00
CA CYS A 66 -3.33 -14.41 7.22
C CYS A 66 -2.81 -15.78 6.76
N ASP A 67 -2.81 -16.79 7.62
CA ASP A 67 -2.32 -18.12 7.27
C ASP A 67 -3.19 -18.83 6.22
N ASN A 68 -4.44 -18.40 6.05
CA ASN A 68 -5.34 -18.98 5.06
C ASN A 68 -5.11 -18.34 3.67
N CYS A 69 -5.40 -17.04 3.55
CA CYS A 69 -5.30 -16.38 2.25
C CYS A 69 -3.86 -16.00 1.90
N LEU A 70 -2.96 -15.79 2.86
CA LEU A 70 -1.58 -15.26 2.72
C LEU A 70 -1.48 -13.76 2.42
N GLN A 71 -2.56 -13.00 2.58
CA GLN A 71 -2.55 -11.53 2.42
C GLN A 71 -1.97 -10.82 3.64
N TYR A 72 -1.36 -9.66 3.38
CA TYR A 72 -0.95 -8.74 4.42
C TYR A 72 -2.16 -7.97 4.96
N SER A 73 -2.24 -7.86 6.28
CA SER A 73 -3.19 -6.99 6.97
C SER A 73 -2.52 -6.31 8.15
N ALA A 74 -3.12 -5.23 8.64
CA ALA A 74 -2.69 -4.63 9.89
C ALA A 74 -3.43 -5.29 11.06
N ARG A 75 -2.76 -5.39 12.21
CA ARG A 75 -3.43 -5.75 13.46
C ARG A 75 -4.59 -4.80 13.69
N CYS A 76 -5.71 -5.37 14.12
CA CYS A 76 -6.90 -4.62 14.53
C CYS A 76 -7.09 -4.81 16.03
N CYS A 77 -7.14 -3.71 16.77
CA CYS A 77 -7.34 -3.68 18.22
C CYS A 77 -8.56 -4.51 18.65
N GLN A 78 -9.65 -4.49 17.87
CA GLN A 78 -10.87 -5.23 18.20
C GLN A 78 -10.70 -6.75 18.13
N HIS A 79 -9.77 -7.25 17.31
CA HIS A 79 -9.59 -8.68 17.04
C HIS A 79 -8.22 -9.23 17.46
N ASP A 80 -7.33 -8.39 17.99
CA ASP A 80 -5.97 -8.76 18.39
C ASP A 80 -5.93 -9.92 19.40
N HIS A 81 -6.89 -9.94 20.33
CA HIS A 81 -7.04 -10.97 21.36
C HIS A 81 -7.36 -12.38 20.80
N THR A 82 -7.85 -12.48 19.56
CA THR A 82 -8.20 -13.76 18.94
C THR A 82 -6.97 -14.55 18.47
N GLY A 83 -5.82 -13.89 18.34
CA GLY A 83 -4.60 -14.46 17.75
C GLY A 83 -4.71 -14.77 16.26
N LYS A 84 -5.84 -14.46 15.61
CA LYS A 84 -6.06 -14.62 14.17
C LYS A 84 -5.85 -13.30 13.44
N ALA A 85 -5.39 -13.37 12.19
CA ALA A 85 -5.28 -12.19 11.34
C ALA A 85 -6.68 -11.68 10.98
N CYS A 86 -6.94 -10.41 11.26
CA CYS A 86 -8.15 -9.72 10.83
C CYS A 86 -7.96 -9.16 9.40
N HIS A 87 -8.99 -9.21 8.56
CA HIS A 87 -8.97 -8.63 7.21
C HIS A 87 -9.55 -7.21 7.12
N HIS A 88 -9.85 -6.59 8.27
CA HIS A 88 -10.46 -5.26 8.29
C HIS A 88 -9.54 -4.18 7.68
N PHE A 89 -8.26 -4.19 8.05
CA PHE A 89 -7.22 -3.32 7.48
C PHE A 89 -6.32 -4.13 6.52
N ARG A 90 -6.71 -4.26 5.24
CA ARG A 90 -5.82 -4.94 4.27
C ARG A 90 -4.67 -4.02 3.87
N LEU A 91 -3.44 -4.54 3.88
CA LEU A 91 -2.25 -3.80 3.52
C LEU A 91 -1.85 -4.07 2.07
N ILE A 92 -1.53 -3.00 1.35
CA ILE A 92 -1.02 -3.03 -0.02
C ILE A 92 0.29 -2.25 -0.03
N PHE A 93 1.41 -2.96 -0.06
CA PHE A 93 2.72 -2.36 -0.11
C PHE A 93 3.04 -1.88 -1.53
N THR A 94 3.54 -0.66 -1.66
CA THR A 94 3.86 -0.04 -2.95
C THR A 94 5.20 0.68 -2.92
N ASP A 95 5.94 0.60 -4.01
CA ASP A 95 7.20 1.34 -4.23
C ASP A 95 7.37 1.71 -5.71
N GLY A 96 7.99 2.85 -5.97
CA GLY A 96 8.37 3.33 -7.29
C GLY A 96 9.86 3.58 -7.43
N ALA A 97 10.49 2.93 -8.40
CA ALA A 97 11.90 3.12 -8.73
C ALA A 97 12.06 3.87 -10.06
N CYS A 98 13.04 4.77 -10.14
CA CYS A 98 13.41 5.42 -11.39
C CYS A 98 14.93 5.43 -11.56
N ALA A 99 15.42 4.67 -12.53
CA ALA A 99 16.82 4.70 -12.94
C ALA A 99 17.07 5.91 -13.84
N GLY A 100 18.15 6.67 -13.59
CA GLY A 100 18.43 7.91 -14.30
C GLY A 100 17.44 9.04 -13.99
N ASN A 101 16.92 9.09 -12.75
CA ASN A 101 15.90 10.03 -12.26
C ASN A 101 15.98 11.43 -12.89
N GLY A 102 14.98 11.80 -13.69
CA GLY A 102 14.85 13.12 -14.29
C GLY A 102 15.82 13.45 -15.43
N LYS A 103 16.58 12.48 -15.97
CA LYS A 103 17.51 12.66 -17.09
C LYS A 103 16.98 12.04 -18.38
N GLY A 104 17.65 12.31 -19.51
CA GLY A 104 17.38 11.62 -20.77
C GLY A 104 17.61 10.11 -20.61
N GLY A 105 16.68 9.29 -21.11
CA GLY A 105 16.71 7.84 -20.94
C GLY A 105 16.28 7.34 -19.55
N ALA A 106 15.67 8.20 -18.72
CA ALA A 106 15.12 7.78 -17.44
C ALA A 106 14.07 6.68 -17.62
N ALA A 107 14.17 5.64 -16.80
CA ALA A 107 13.34 4.45 -16.87
C ALA A 107 12.78 4.16 -15.49
N ALA A 108 11.45 4.07 -15.40
CA ALA A 108 10.77 3.86 -14.14
C ALA A 108 10.06 2.51 -14.08
N GLY A 109 9.90 2.00 -12.87
CA GLY A 109 9.14 0.79 -12.57
C GLY A 109 8.44 0.92 -11.24
N ILE A 110 7.42 0.08 -11.08
CA ILE A 110 6.59 0.02 -9.88
C ILE A 110 6.56 -1.40 -9.34
N GLY A 111 6.50 -1.51 -8.02
CA GLY A 111 6.32 -2.74 -7.27
C GLY A 111 5.07 -2.63 -6.42
N VAL A 112 4.23 -3.66 -6.45
CA VAL A 112 3.04 -3.76 -5.60
C VAL A 112 3.01 -5.14 -4.97
N VAL A 113 2.76 -5.22 -3.66
CA VAL A 113 2.76 -6.46 -2.86
C VAL A 113 1.54 -6.48 -1.94
N LEU A 114 0.72 -7.53 -2.05
CA LEU A 114 -0.52 -7.69 -1.26
C LEU A 114 -0.46 -8.88 -0.29
N GLY A 115 0.54 -9.75 -0.42
CA GLY A 115 0.66 -10.94 0.40
C GLY A 115 1.92 -11.74 0.10
N LYS A 116 2.15 -12.79 0.89
CA LYS A 116 3.28 -13.70 0.68
C LYS A 116 3.13 -14.48 -0.62
N ILE A 117 4.24 -14.60 -1.35
CA ILE A 117 4.32 -15.39 -2.58
C ILE A 117 4.07 -16.87 -2.24
N GLY A 118 3.10 -17.52 -2.90
CA GLY A 118 2.89 -18.97 -2.73
C GLY A 118 1.50 -19.51 -3.08
N ARG A 119 0.44 -18.68 -3.08
CA ARG A 119 -0.94 -19.11 -3.45
C ARG A 119 -1.64 -18.19 -4.44
N GLY A 120 -0.88 -17.54 -5.33
CA GLY A 120 -1.46 -16.73 -6.41
C GLY A 120 -1.81 -15.28 -6.04
N ILE A 121 -1.38 -14.78 -4.88
CA ILE A 121 -1.55 -13.36 -4.53
C ILE A 121 -0.52 -12.50 -5.26
N ASP A 122 -0.99 -11.93 -6.38
CA ASP A 122 -1.08 -10.52 -6.76
C ASP A 122 0.10 -9.56 -6.66
N SER A 123 1.27 -9.97 -6.15
CA SER A 123 2.45 -9.13 -6.19
C SER A 123 2.98 -9.01 -7.62
N PHE A 124 3.28 -7.80 -8.09
CA PHE A 124 3.74 -7.57 -9.46
C PHE A 124 4.81 -6.49 -9.56
N ALA A 125 5.62 -6.62 -10.62
CA ALA A 125 6.62 -5.67 -11.06
C ALA A 125 6.29 -5.21 -12.47
N TYR A 126 6.06 -3.91 -12.67
CA TYR A 126 5.78 -3.36 -14.00
C TYR A 126 6.70 -2.18 -14.34
N ALA A 127 7.07 -2.10 -15.62
CA ALA A 127 7.65 -0.89 -16.19
C ALA A 127 6.58 0.20 -16.27
N VAL A 128 6.92 1.43 -15.88
CA VAL A 128 6.04 2.58 -16.11
C VAL A 128 6.04 2.89 -17.61
N THR A 129 4.85 2.94 -18.20
CA THR A 129 4.65 3.16 -19.64
C THR A 129 4.02 4.52 -19.93
N GLU A 130 4.04 4.94 -21.19
CA GLU A 130 3.31 6.14 -21.65
C GLU A 130 1.80 6.07 -21.39
N LYS A 131 1.21 4.87 -21.29
CA LYS A 131 -0.20 4.75 -20.92
C LYS A 131 -0.44 5.05 -19.44
N MET A 132 0.53 4.75 -18.59
CA MET A 132 0.40 4.88 -17.13
C MET A 132 0.71 6.31 -16.66
N ASP A 133 1.68 6.95 -17.29
CA ASP A 133 2.10 8.31 -16.96
C ASP A 133 2.51 9.02 -18.26
N PRO A 134 1.56 9.64 -19.00
CA PRO A 134 1.77 10.07 -20.38
C PRO A 134 2.57 11.36 -20.53
N GLY A 135 3.58 11.36 -21.41
CA GLY A 135 4.27 12.58 -21.87
C GLY A 135 5.10 13.30 -20.81
N GLN A 136 5.26 12.70 -19.63
CA GLN A 136 5.97 13.28 -18.51
C GLN A 136 7.38 12.70 -18.37
N ARG A 137 8.28 13.52 -17.84
CA ARG A 137 9.62 13.08 -17.49
C ARG A 137 9.55 12.07 -16.36
N ARG A 138 10.15 10.90 -16.56
CA ARG A 138 10.24 9.87 -15.51
C ARG A 138 11.06 10.38 -14.34
N THR A 139 10.47 10.33 -13.16
CA THR A 139 11.13 10.65 -11.88
C THR A 139 10.74 9.63 -10.83
N SER A 140 11.53 9.54 -9.76
CA SER A 140 11.21 8.67 -8.64
C SER A 140 9.86 9.05 -8.01
N GLN A 141 9.61 10.34 -7.74
CA GLN A 141 8.33 10.81 -7.17
C GLN A 141 7.10 10.42 -8.01
N ARG A 142 7.20 10.51 -9.35
CA ARG A 142 6.13 10.06 -10.24
C ARG A 142 5.96 8.54 -10.20
N ALA A 143 7.07 7.79 -10.18
CA ALA A 143 7.01 6.34 -10.05
C ALA A 143 6.31 5.91 -8.75
N GLU A 144 6.58 6.58 -7.63
CA GLU A 144 5.91 6.31 -6.34
C GLU A 144 4.39 6.54 -6.43
N LEU A 145 3.95 7.65 -7.04
CA LEU A 145 2.51 7.94 -7.22
C LEU A 145 1.83 6.94 -8.18
N VAL A 146 2.53 6.55 -9.25
CA VAL A 146 2.03 5.52 -10.17
C VAL A 146 1.94 4.15 -9.47
N ALA A 147 2.87 3.84 -8.56
CA ALA A 147 2.82 2.63 -7.76
C ALA A 147 1.62 2.64 -6.80
N ALA A 148 1.37 3.76 -6.13
CA ALA A 148 0.19 3.94 -5.27
C ALA A 148 -1.12 3.77 -6.07
N LEU A 149 -1.24 4.38 -7.25
CA LEU A 149 -2.40 4.22 -8.14
C LEU A 149 -2.59 2.76 -8.58
N ALA A 150 -1.50 2.07 -8.89
CA ALA A 150 -1.55 0.65 -9.24
C ALA A 150 -1.95 -0.23 -8.04
N GLY A 151 -1.51 0.12 -6.84
CA GLY A 151 -1.90 -0.52 -5.58
C GLY A 151 -3.41 -0.37 -5.30
N VAL A 152 -3.94 0.85 -5.42
CA VAL A 152 -5.37 1.15 -5.30
C VAL A 152 -6.19 0.25 -6.24
N ARG A 153 -5.85 0.24 -7.53
CA ARG A 153 -6.51 -0.61 -8.54
C ARG A 153 -6.40 -2.10 -8.22
N ARG A 154 -5.23 -2.56 -7.77
CA ARG A 154 -5.00 -3.97 -7.50
C ARG A 154 -5.80 -4.47 -6.30
N SER A 155 -6.00 -3.62 -5.30
CA SER A 155 -6.63 -3.99 -4.04
C SER A 155 -8.05 -4.55 -4.18
N MET A 156 -8.74 -4.29 -5.31
CA MET A 156 -10.06 -4.83 -5.61
C MET A 156 -10.06 -6.32 -5.95
N HIS A 157 -8.92 -6.88 -6.36
CA HIS A 157 -8.80 -8.29 -6.71
C HIS A 157 -8.41 -9.19 -5.52
N ALA A 158 -8.16 -8.60 -4.37
CA ALA A 158 -7.75 -9.30 -3.15
C ALA A 158 -8.94 -9.98 -2.41
N ASP A 159 -10.19 -9.72 -2.81
CA ASP A 159 -11.37 -10.02 -1.98
C ASP A 159 -11.96 -11.45 -2.12
N VAL A 160 -11.25 -12.40 -2.73
CA VAL A 160 -11.84 -13.70 -3.13
C VAL A 160 -12.11 -14.66 -1.95
N HIS A 161 -11.57 -14.42 -0.75
CA HIS A 161 -11.68 -15.36 0.38
C HIS A 161 -12.02 -14.67 1.70
N ASP A 162 -13.25 -14.18 1.80
CA ASP A 162 -13.83 -13.69 3.06
C ASP A 162 -14.58 -14.85 3.74
N TYR A 163 -13.85 -15.67 4.50
CA TYR A 163 -14.47 -16.79 5.24
C TYR A 163 -14.95 -16.37 6.64
N ASP A 164 -14.49 -15.24 7.17
CA ASP A 164 -14.82 -14.80 8.52
C ASP A 164 -15.71 -13.53 8.49
N ASP A 165 -17.01 -13.79 8.51
CA ASP A 165 -18.03 -13.19 9.38
C ASP A 165 -17.60 -11.96 10.22
N TYR A 166 -18.07 -10.76 9.84
CA TYR A 166 -18.89 -9.88 10.69
C TYR A 166 -19.35 -8.64 9.89
N ASN A 167 -20.61 -8.64 9.45
CA ASN A 167 -21.37 -7.45 9.03
C ASN A 167 -20.83 -6.62 7.84
N ASP A 168 -21.33 -6.91 6.64
CA ASP A 168 -21.13 -6.15 5.38
C ASP A 168 -21.49 -4.65 5.45
N SER A 169 -22.10 -4.16 6.55
CA SER A 169 -22.43 -2.74 6.70
C SER A 169 -21.25 -1.84 7.10
N VAL A 170 -20.10 -2.41 7.52
CA VAL A 170 -18.89 -1.61 7.78
C VAL A 170 -17.95 -1.69 6.58
N PRO A 171 -17.59 -0.54 5.96
CA PRO A 171 -16.66 -0.55 4.84
C PRO A 171 -15.32 -1.16 5.24
N LYS A 172 -14.80 -2.07 4.42
CA LYS A 172 -13.47 -2.63 4.66
C LYS A 172 -12.42 -1.59 4.30
N GLU A 173 -11.36 -1.51 5.08
CA GLU A 173 -10.31 -0.53 4.86
C GLU A 173 -9.15 -1.14 4.03
N ARG A 174 -8.66 -0.35 3.07
CA ARG A 174 -7.56 -0.68 2.17
C ARG A 174 -6.45 0.33 2.40
N ILE A 175 -5.32 -0.14 2.93
CA ILE A 175 -4.23 0.71 3.36
C ILE A 175 -3.06 0.56 2.38
N ILE A 176 -2.75 1.65 1.67
CA ILE A 176 -1.53 1.74 0.88
C ILE A 176 -0.36 1.98 1.84
N ALA A 177 0.48 0.96 2.01
CA ALA A 177 1.69 1.01 2.81
C ALA A 177 2.89 1.37 1.92
N THR A 178 3.60 2.44 2.24
CA THR A 178 4.77 2.87 1.47
C THR A 178 5.76 3.60 2.37
N ASP A 179 7.06 3.51 2.06
CA ASP A 179 8.10 4.31 2.70
C ASP A 179 8.25 5.71 2.08
N SER A 180 7.47 6.01 1.03
CA SER A 180 7.42 7.32 0.40
C SER A 180 6.62 8.34 1.21
N GLU A 181 7.33 9.14 2.02
CA GLU A 181 6.74 10.29 2.71
C GLU A 181 6.07 11.27 1.72
N TYR A 182 6.62 11.38 0.51
CA TYR A 182 6.05 12.23 -0.55
C TYR A 182 4.63 11.82 -0.94
N VAL A 183 4.37 10.51 -1.07
CA VAL A 183 3.02 10.00 -1.37
C VAL A 183 2.10 10.20 -0.17
N VAL A 184 2.53 9.75 1.01
CA VAL A 184 1.70 9.78 2.22
C VAL A 184 1.32 11.21 2.57
N ARG A 185 2.29 12.13 2.73
CA ARG A 185 1.97 13.53 3.05
C ARG A 185 1.27 14.25 1.91
N GLY A 186 1.60 13.88 0.67
CA GLY A 186 0.94 14.41 -0.51
C GLY A 186 -0.58 14.21 -0.45
N ILE A 187 -1.03 13.00 -0.11
CA ILE A 187 -2.47 12.69 -0.07
C ILE A 187 -3.14 13.07 1.26
N THR A 188 -2.44 12.96 2.40
CA THR A 188 -3.04 13.20 3.73
C THR A 188 -2.98 14.66 4.17
N GLU A 189 -1.98 15.43 3.72
CA GLU A 189 -1.73 16.80 4.18
C GLU A 189 -1.82 17.84 3.06
N TRP A 190 -1.07 17.61 1.97
CA TRP A 190 -0.86 18.64 0.97
C TRP A 190 -2.03 18.79 0.00
N LEU A 191 -2.57 17.69 -0.52
CA LEU A 191 -3.70 17.72 -1.46
C LEU A 191 -4.94 18.43 -0.87
N PRO A 192 -5.37 18.13 0.38
CA PRO A 192 -6.44 18.89 1.03
C PRO A 192 -6.14 20.38 1.16
N GLN A 193 -4.87 20.74 1.45
CA GLN A 193 -4.45 22.14 1.55
C GLN A 193 -4.42 22.84 0.19
N TRP A 194 -3.94 22.17 -0.87
CA TRP A 194 -3.94 22.70 -2.23
C TRP A 194 -5.36 22.93 -2.72
N LYS A 195 -6.31 22.01 -2.44
CA LYS A 195 -7.74 22.21 -2.71
C LYS A 195 -8.27 23.49 -2.09
N ARG A 196 -8.00 23.72 -0.80
CA ARG A 196 -8.41 24.94 -0.09
C ARG A 196 -7.76 26.22 -0.65
N ASN A 197 -6.54 26.11 -1.15
CA ASN A 197 -5.75 27.25 -1.63
C ASN A 197 -5.79 27.44 -3.16
N GLY A 198 -6.82 26.90 -3.84
CA GLY A 198 -6.99 27.09 -5.29
C GLY A 198 -5.86 26.46 -6.12
N TRP A 199 -5.39 25.28 -5.71
CA TRP A 199 -4.35 24.49 -6.36
C TRP A 199 -2.97 25.15 -6.39
N ARG A 200 -2.59 25.78 -5.28
CA ARG A 200 -1.30 26.45 -5.12
C ARG A 200 -0.53 25.93 -3.92
N THR A 201 0.79 25.86 -4.09
CA THR A 201 1.76 25.65 -3.02
C THR A 201 1.87 26.88 -2.12
N SER A 202 2.55 26.76 -0.98
CA SER A 202 2.87 27.90 -0.11
C SER A 202 3.66 29.01 -0.82
N LEU A 203 4.38 28.68 -1.89
CA LEU A 203 5.12 29.61 -2.74
C LEU A 203 4.27 30.17 -3.90
N GLY A 204 2.96 29.87 -3.95
CA GLY A 204 2.04 30.34 -4.98
C GLY A 204 2.12 29.62 -6.33
N ALA A 205 3.07 28.69 -6.50
CA ALA A 205 3.22 27.89 -7.71
C ALA A 205 2.23 26.71 -7.76
N THR A 206 1.94 26.20 -8.96
CA THR A 206 1.21 24.94 -9.13
C THR A 206 2.00 23.78 -8.50
N PRO A 207 1.37 22.94 -7.66
CA PRO A 207 2.02 21.78 -7.08
C PRO A 207 2.60 20.83 -8.12
N ALA A 208 3.79 20.29 -7.85
CA ALA A 208 4.39 19.27 -8.69
C ALA A 208 3.55 17.99 -8.67
N ASN A 209 3.45 17.33 -9.82
CA ASN A 209 2.73 16.06 -10.00
C ASN A 209 1.24 16.11 -9.56
N LEU A 210 0.64 17.30 -9.57
CA LEU A 210 -0.77 17.49 -9.21
C LEU A 210 -1.69 16.60 -10.05
N ASP A 211 -1.33 16.38 -11.32
CA ASP A 211 -2.04 15.50 -12.24
C ASP A 211 -2.19 14.07 -11.69
N LEU A 212 -1.13 13.48 -11.14
CA LEU A 212 -1.17 12.13 -10.56
C LEU A 212 -1.88 12.10 -9.21
N PHE A 213 -1.74 13.15 -8.39
CA PHE A 213 -2.51 13.23 -7.13
C PHE A 213 -4.01 13.30 -7.38
N LEU A 214 -4.44 14.12 -8.35
CA LEU A 214 -5.85 14.21 -8.76
C LEU A 214 -6.35 12.89 -9.35
N GLN A 215 -5.52 12.20 -10.13
CA GLN A 215 -5.87 10.89 -10.66
C GLN A 215 -6.02 9.84 -9.56
N LEU A 216 -5.08 9.81 -8.59
CA LEU A 216 -5.11 8.91 -7.45
C LEU A 216 -6.35 9.15 -6.58
N GLU A 217 -6.65 10.41 -6.27
CA GLU A 217 -7.83 10.77 -5.48
C GLU A 217 -9.13 10.35 -6.16
N ARG A 218 -9.28 10.65 -7.46
CA ARG A 218 -10.46 10.25 -8.24
C ARG A 218 -10.66 8.74 -8.23
N GLU A 219 -9.60 7.98 -8.52
CA GLU A 219 -9.70 6.52 -8.57
C GLU A 219 -10.09 5.94 -7.20
N MET A 220 -9.57 6.49 -6.11
CA MET A 220 -10.00 6.09 -4.77
C MET A 220 -11.47 6.42 -4.54
N GLU A 221 -11.90 7.66 -4.81
CA GLU A 221 -13.29 8.09 -4.62
C GLU A 221 -14.28 7.22 -5.41
N ASP A 222 -13.97 6.90 -6.67
CA ASP A 222 -14.79 6.03 -7.51
C ASP A 222 -14.91 4.62 -6.91
N LEU A 223 -13.77 4.01 -6.55
CA LEU A 223 -13.74 2.64 -6.00
C LEU A 223 -14.36 2.52 -4.59
N GLU A 224 -14.25 3.56 -3.76
CA GLU A 224 -14.88 3.60 -2.43
C GLU A 224 -16.39 3.50 -2.54
N VAL A 225 -16.99 4.24 -3.47
CA VAL A 225 -18.43 4.22 -3.73
C VAL A 225 -18.85 2.89 -4.34
N GLU A 226 -18.10 2.39 -5.33
CA GLU A 226 -18.45 1.17 -6.05
C GLU A 226 -18.38 -0.10 -5.20
N ASN A 227 -17.45 -0.17 -4.24
CA ASN A 227 -17.10 -1.42 -3.56
C ASN A 227 -17.34 -1.40 -2.04
N ASN A 228 -17.90 -0.32 -1.49
CA ASN A 228 -18.07 -0.14 -0.05
C ASN A 228 -16.76 -0.36 0.73
N VAL A 229 -15.69 0.30 0.26
CA VAL A 229 -14.37 0.29 0.90
C VAL A 229 -13.94 1.69 1.29
N LYS A 230 -12.86 1.79 2.06
CA LYS A 230 -12.22 3.06 2.37
C LYS A 230 -10.71 2.97 2.17
N PHE A 231 -10.12 3.94 1.50
CA PHE A 231 -8.68 3.99 1.26
C PHE A 231 -7.96 4.93 2.23
N GLY A 232 -6.85 4.41 2.77
CA GLY A 232 -5.90 5.20 3.53
C GLY A 232 -4.47 4.83 3.24
N PHE A 233 -3.56 5.57 3.88
CA PHE A 233 -2.13 5.51 3.66
C PHE A 233 -1.42 5.35 4.98
N TRP A 234 -0.41 4.48 4.98
CA TRP A 234 0.47 4.28 6.10
C TRP A 234 1.91 4.47 5.65
N HIS A 235 2.61 5.43 6.27
CA HIS A 235 4.03 5.58 6.09
C HIS A 235 4.75 4.51 6.91
N VAL A 236 5.36 3.55 6.21
CA VAL A 236 6.09 2.44 6.85
C VAL A 236 7.60 2.67 6.74
N PRO A 237 8.40 2.20 7.72
CA PRO A 237 9.84 2.18 7.57
C PRO A 237 10.29 1.40 6.33
N ARG A 238 11.33 1.90 5.66
CA ARG A 238 11.87 1.32 4.41
C ARG A 238 12.21 -0.16 4.51
N HIS A 239 12.69 -0.63 5.66
CA HIS A 239 13.03 -2.04 5.82
C HIS A 239 11.81 -2.97 5.82
N LEU A 240 10.60 -2.44 5.99
CA LEU A 240 9.34 -3.18 5.85
C LEU A 240 8.80 -3.18 4.43
N ASN A 241 9.26 -2.26 3.57
CA ASN A 241 8.82 -2.14 2.18
C ASN A 241 9.78 -2.78 1.16
N GLN A 242 10.72 -3.62 1.62
CA GLN A 242 11.79 -4.16 0.77
C GLN A 242 11.30 -5.03 -0.39
N GLU A 243 10.17 -5.72 -0.25
CA GLU A 243 9.62 -6.54 -1.33
C GLU A 243 9.10 -5.67 -2.47
N ALA A 244 8.38 -4.59 -2.17
CA ALA A 244 7.92 -3.64 -3.18
C ALA A 244 9.10 -2.93 -3.85
N ASP A 245 10.12 -2.48 -3.09
CA ASP A 245 11.34 -1.85 -3.65
C ASP A 245 12.07 -2.78 -4.63
N LYS A 246 12.19 -4.08 -4.30
CA LYS A 246 12.77 -5.08 -5.21
C LYS A 246 11.95 -5.20 -6.50
N LEU A 247 10.63 -5.26 -6.40
CA LEU A 247 9.75 -5.37 -7.57
C LEU A 247 9.80 -4.09 -8.44
N ALA A 248 9.83 -2.91 -7.83
CA ALA A 248 9.96 -1.65 -8.53
C ALA A 248 11.26 -1.56 -9.33
N LYS A 249 12.38 -1.98 -8.72
CA LYS A 249 13.69 -2.07 -9.40
C LYS A 249 13.69 -3.05 -10.56
N ILE A 250 13.01 -4.20 -10.43
CA ILE A 250 12.81 -5.14 -11.54
C ILE A 250 12.04 -4.48 -12.68
N GLY A 251 10.96 -3.76 -12.38
CA GLY A 251 10.19 -3.00 -13.37
C GLY A 251 11.02 -1.94 -14.09
N ALA A 252 11.84 -1.18 -13.34
CA ALA A 252 12.70 -0.15 -13.90
C ALA A 252 13.79 -0.74 -14.80
N ALA A 253 14.42 -1.85 -14.38
CA ALA A 253 15.41 -2.55 -15.19
C ALA A 253 14.81 -3.11 -16.48
N ALA A 254 13.57 -3.62 -16.44
CA ALA A 254 12.85 -4.06 -17.63
C ALA A 254 12.60 -2.90 -18.61
N ALA A 255 12.23 -1.72 -18.10
CA ALA A 255 12.08 -0.51 -18.90
C ALA A 255 13.39 -0.08 -19.57
N GLN A 256 14.51 -0.09 -18.83
CA GLN A 256 15.84 0.22 -19.38
C GLN A 256 16.23 -0.72 -20.53
N LYS A 257 16.09 -2.03 -20.31
CA LYS A 257 16.41 -3.04 -21.33
C LYS A 257 15.61 -2.83 -22.61
N LYS A 258 14.31 -2.52 -22.47
CA LYS A 258 13.43 -2.26 -23.62
C LYS A 258 13.83 -0.99 -24.37
N ALA A 259 14.20 0.07 -23.66
CA ALA A 259 14.67 1.31 -24.28
C ALA A 259 16.00 1.10 -25.03
N SER A 260 16.96 0.38 -24.44
CA SER A 260 18.23 0.05 -25.10
C SER A 260 18.03 -0.83 -26.33
N ALA A 261 17.10 -1.79 -26.28
CA ALA A 261 16.79 -2.66 -27.43
C ALA A 261 16.10 -1.90 -28.58
N ALA A 262 15.39 -0.81 -28.30
CA ALA A 262 14.74 0.02 -29.33
C ALA A 262 15.70 1.06 -29.97
N ALA A 263 16.87 1.29 -29.36
CA ALA A 263 17.87 2.25 -29.82
C ALA A 263 18.98 1.60 -30.68
N ASN A 264 19.04 0.26 -30.72
CA ASN A 264 19.96 -0.54 -31.53
C ASN A 264 19.24 -1.10 -32.75
#